data_AF-A0AAE6ZWY4-F1
#
_entry.id   AF-A0AAE6ZWY4-F1
#
_cell.length_a   1.000
_cell.length_b   1.000
_cell.length_c   1.000
_cell.angle_alpha   90.00
_cell.angle_beta   90.00
_cell.angle_gamma   90.00
#
_symmetry.space_group_name_H-M   'P 1'
#
loop_
_entity.id
_entity.type
_entity.pdbx_description
1 polymer ?
#
loop_
_entity_poly.entity_id
_entity_poly.type
_entity_poly.pdbx_seq_one_letter_code
_entity_poly.pdbx_strand_id
1 'polypeptide(L)' 'MHGKVDVAVMIGSGVPASLRAMGQSICWVVLLNGERRGTAYSSRNEAEECKAAWLAQLRAEAPGNLHCA' A
#
# COMPACT_ATOMS: atom_id res chain seq x y z
N MET A 1 -2.96 6.07 17.04
CA MET A 1 -2.31 6.55 15.80
C MET A 1 -3.11 6.03 14.62
N HIS A 2 -3.77 6.89 13.84
CA HIS A 2 -4.51 6.45 12.66
C HIS A 2 -3.51 6.18 11.52
N GLY A 3 -3.24 4.91 11.25
CA GLY A 3 -2.45 4.53 10.08
C GLY A 3 -3.21 4.90 8.80
N LYS A 4 -2.63 5.74 7.94
CA LYS A 4 -3.20 6.11 6.64
C LYS A 4 -2.63 5.18 5.58
N VAL A 5 -3.52 4.51 4.83
CA VAL A 5 -3.14 3.65 3.71
C VAL A 5 -3.52 4.35 2.41
N ASP A 6 -2.50 4.68 1.63
CA ASP A 6 -2.64 5.31 0.31
C ASP A 6 -2.13 4.37 -0.77
N VAL A 7 -2.72 4.44 -1.97
CA VAL A 7 -2.21 3.74 -3.15
C VAL A 7 -1.59 4.80 -4.06
N ALA A 8 -0.30 4.66 -4.34
CA ALA A 8 0.40 5.51 -5.28
C ALA A 8 0.64 4.75 -6.59
N VAL A 9 0.55 5.47 -7.70
CA VAL A 9 0.93 4.98 -9.02
C VAL A 9 2.30 5.56 -9.36
N MET A 10 3.20 4.70 -9.80
CA MET A 10 4.49 5.11 -10.35
C MET A 10 4.47 4.89 -11.85
N ILE A 11 4.79 5.93 -12.60
CA ILE A 11 4.77 5.96 -14.06
C ILE A 11 6.16 6.36 -14.55
N GLY A 12 6.69 5.64 -15.54
CA GLY A 12 7.99 5.98 -16.15
C GLY A 12 9.18 5.73 -15.22
N SER A 13 9.94 6.78 -14.86
CA SER A 13 11.18 6.65 -14.08
C SER A 13 10.96 6.24 -12.62
N GLY A 14 9.75 6.41 -12.08
CA GLY A 14 9.40 5.90 -10.75
C GLY A 14 9.23 4.39 -10.69
N VAL A 15 9.08 3.71 -11.83
CA VAL A 15 8.91 2.26 -11.89
C VAL A 15 10.25 1.56 -11.59
N PRO A 16 10.30 0.55 -10.70
CA PRO A 16 11.52 -0.19 -10.40
C PRO A 16 12.14 -0.78 -11.68
N ALA A 17 13.49 -0.79 -11.74
CA ALA A 17 14.22 -1.31 -12.89
C ALA A 17 13.79 -2.74 -13.28
N SER A 18 13.47 -3.57 -12.29
CA SER A 18 12.97 -4.94 -12.49
C SER A 18 11.65 -4.98 -13.27
N LEU A 19 10.70 -4.08 -12.96
CA LEU A 19 9.41 -4.00 -13.65
C LEU A 19 9.54 -3.33 -15.02
N ARG A 20 10.39 -2.31 -15.14
CA ARG A 20 10.73 -1.71 -16.45
C ARG A 20 11.38 -2.71 -17.40
N ALA A 21 12.25 -3.58 -16.90
CA ALA A 21 12.89 -4.62 -17.69
C ALA A 21 11.87 -5.65 -18.23
N MET A 22 10.75 -5.84 -17.54
CA MET A 22 9.63 -6.68 -17.99
C MET A 22 8.67 -5.94 -18.95
N GLY A 23 8.99 -4.70 -19.35
CA GLY A 23 8.16 -3.90 -20.25
C GLY A 23 6.99 -3.18 -19.58
N GLN A 24 6.92 -3.17 -18.25
CA GLN A 24 5.86 -2.45 -17.54
C GLN A 24 6.21 -0.95 -17.43
N SER A 25 5.30 -0.11 -17.91
CA SER A 25 5.42 1.35 -17.90
C SER A 25 4.72 2.01 -16.69
N ILE A 26 3.94 1.23 -15.94
CA ILE A 26 3.10 1.65 -14.83
C ILE A 26 3.18 0.57 -13.74
N CYS A 27 3.27 0.98 -12.47
CA CYS A 27 3.08 0.07 -11.35
C CYS A 27 2.38 0.77 -10.18
N TRP A 28 1.70 -0.01 -9.35
CA TRP A 28 0.99 0.49 -8.18
C TRP A 28 1.70 0.03 -6.92
N VAL A 29 1.81 0.91 -5.93
CA VAL A 29 2.40 0.60 -4.62
C VAL A 29 1.49 1.07 -3.52
N VAL A 30 1.43 0.28 -2.45
CA VAL A 30 0.70 0.66 -1.23
C VAL A 30 1.68 1.39 -0.31
N LEU A 31 1.27 2.58 0.12
CA LEU A 31 1.96 3.42 1.08
C LEU A 31 1.20 3.34 2.40
N LEU A 32 1.92 3.05 3.47
CA LEU A 32 1.42 3.11 4.84
C LEU A 32 2.11 4.27 5.55
N ASN A 33 1.35 5.28 5.98
CA ASN A 33 1.88 6.49 6.62
C ASN A 33 2.96 7.21 5.80
N GLY A 34 2.91 7.11 4.47
CA GLY A 34 3.91 7.68 3.58
C GLY A 34 5.14 6.79 3.35
N GLU A 35 5.27 5.66 4.04
CA GLU A 35 6.29 4.65 3.76
C GLU A 35 5.77 3.58 2.81
N ARG A 36 6.59 3.17 1.85
CA ARG A 36 6.25 2.07 0.94
C ARG A 36 6.26 0.75 1.69
N ARG A 37 5.07 0.20 1.93
CA ARG A 37 4.85 -1.09 2.59
C ARG A 37 4.26 -2.07 1.58
N GLY A 38 5.13 -2.89 1.00
CA GLY A 38 4.73 -3.98 0.11
C GLY A 38 5.50 -4.02 -1.21
N THR A 39 5.05 -4.93 -2.08
CA THR A 39 5.57 -5.10 -3.44
C THR A 39 4.88 -4.12 -4.38
N ALA A 40 5.49 -3.87 -5.54
CA ALA A 40 4.83 -3.13 -6.61
C ALA A 40 3.90 -4.09 -7.37
N TYR A 41 2.62 -3.74 -7.39
CA TYR A 41 1.55 -4.46 -8.07
C TYR A 41 1.50 -4.06 -9.54
N SER A 42 1.20 -5.04 -10.40
CA SER A 42 1.01 -4.83 -11.84
C SER A 42 -0.36 -4.24 -12.16
N SER A 43 -1.32 -4.36 -11.22
CA SER A 43 -2.70 -3.92 -11.40
C SER A 43 -3.18 -3.06 -10.23
N ARG A 44 -4.00 -2.05 -10.54
CA ARG A 44 -4.64 -1.20 -9.52
C ARG A 44 -5.55 -2.00 -8.58
N ASN A 45 -6.28 -2.98 -9.11
CA ASN A 45 -7.23 -3.78 -8.34
C ASN A 45 -6.54 -4.52 -7.19
N GLU A 46 -5.42 -5.19 -7.47
CA GLU A 46 -4.63 -5.89 -6.45
C GLU A 46 -4.13 -4.93 -5.36
N ALA A 47 -3.67 -3.73 -5.76
CA ALA A 47 -3.24 -2.71 -4.81
C ALA A 47 -4.41 -2.19 -3.94
N GLU A 48 -5.61 -2.07 -4.51
CA GLU A 48 -6.80 -1.66 -3.77
C GLU A 48 -7.30 -2.74 -2.80
N GLU A 49 -7.29 -4.01 -3.20
CA GLU A 49 -7.59 -5.13 -2.29
C GLU A 49 -6.61 -5.19 -1.13
N CYS A 50 -5.31 -5.02 -1.41
CA CYS A 50 -4.29 -5.00 -0.36
C CYS A 50 -4.44 -3.77 0.55
N LYS A 51 -4.81 -2.61 0.00
CA LYS A 51 -5.17 -1.42 0.79
C LYS A 51 -6.36 -1.70 1.71
N ALA A 52 -7.40 -2.37 1.22
CA ALA A 52 -8.56 -2.71 2.03
C ALA A 52 -8.19 -3.66 3.17
N ALA A 53 -7.36 -4.67 2.91
CA ALA A 53 -6.84 -5.59 3.93
C ALA A 53 -5.98 -4.85 4.98
N TRP A 54 -5.13 -3.92 4.55
CA TRP A 54 -4.35 -3.08 5.47
C TRP A 54 -5.23 -2.15 6.30
N LEU A 55 -6.24 -1.51 5.70
CA LEU A 55 -7.19 -0.67 6.44
C LEU A 55 -7.99 -1.48 7.46
N ALA A 56 -8.37 -2.71 7.11
CA ALA A 56 -9.04 -3.62 8.05
C ALA A 56 -8.13 -3.98 9.22
N GLN A 57 -6.86 -4.32 8.94
CA GLN A 57 -5.87 -4.58 9.98
C GLN A 57 -5.63 -3.35 10.86
N LEU A 58 -5.46 -2.16 10.29
CA LEU A 58 -5.27 -0.93 11.07
C LEU A 58 -6.48 -0.54 11.90
N ARG A 59 -7.70 -0.84 11.43
CA ARG A 59 -8.92 -0.69 12.23
C ARG A 59 -8.97 -1.69 13.37
N ALA A 60 -8.47 -2.92 13.16
CA ALA A 60 -8.38 -3.94 14.21
C ALA A 60 -7.24 -3.66 15.21
N GLU A 61 -6.11 -3.12 14.74
CA GLU A 61 -4.94 -2.75 15.53
C GLU A 61 -5.09 -1.39 16.22
N ALA A 62 -6.02 -0.54 15.79
CA ALA A 62 -6.39 0.66 16.53
C ALA A 62 -6.92 0.21 17.89
N PRO A 63 -6.11 0.27 18.96
CA PRO A 63 -6.55 -0.14 20.26
C PRO A 63 -7.45 1.01 20.70
N GLY A 64 -8.75 0.85 20.53
CA GLY A 64 -9.68 1.51 21.42
C GLY A 64 -9.33 1.00 22.81
N ASN A 65 -8.51 1.77 23.54
CA ASN A 65 -8.25 1.68 24.97
C ASN A 65 -8.90 0.48 25.67
N LEU A 66 -8.28 -0.71 25.56
CA LEU A 66 -8.39 -1.72 26.62
C LEU A 66 -7.49 -1.26 27.78
N HIS A 67 -7.88 -0.14 28.36
CA HIS A 67 -7.42 0.35 29.65
C HIS A 67 -8.67 0.76 30.43
N CYS A 68 -9.32 -0.22 31.05
CA CYS A 68 -10.26 -0.11 32.17
C CYS A 68 -10.73 -1.53 32.51
N ALA A 69 -10.81 -1.98 33.76
CA ALA A 69 -10.34 -1.54 35.06
C ALA A 69 -10.41 -2.80 35.97
#